data_AF-A0A2P2K3E9-F1
#
_entry.id   AF-A0A2P2K3E9-F1
#
_cell.length_a   1.000
_cell.length_b   1.000
_cell.length_c   1.000
_cell.angle_alpha   90.00
_cell.angle_beta   90.00
_cell.angle_gamma   90.00
#
_symmetry.space_group_name_H-M   'P 1'
#
loop_
_entity.id
_entity.type
_entity.pdbx_description
1 polymer ?
#
loop_
_entity_poly.entity_id
_entity_poly.type
_entity_poly.pdbx_seq_one_letter_code
_entity_poly.pdbx_strand_id
1 'polypeptide(L)'
;MGITDTIETTAPHSSQPASIYFNSQPRHFYVAVDRLQFKMETLVGLLGVAGRRHGLPMVVCCSSRDELDAVCAAVSNLPHISAASLYSDLSESERILILEKFRCLPSTSCFWRVTYICTCFD
;
A
#
# COMPACT_ATOMS: atom_id res chain seq x y z
N MET A 1 -4.11 27.01 -55.06
CA MET A 1 -3.13 26.08 -54.47
C MET A 1 -1.97 26.94 -53.98
N GLY A 2 -1.82 27.07 -52.67
CA GLY A 2 -1.00 28.10 -52.01
C GLY A 2 0.51 27.79 -52.00
N ILE A 3 1.25 28.87 -51.82
CA ILE A 3 2.71 29.12 -51.89
C ILE A 3 3.40 28.96 -50.52
N THR A 4 4.65 28.44 -50.55
CA THR A 4 5.87 28.64 -49.73
C THR A 4 5.82 28.91 -48.21
N ASP A 5 6.60 28.19 -47.39
CA ASP A 5 7.95 28.60 -46.91
C ASP A 5 8.50 27.77 -45.72
N THR A 6 9.82 27.61 -45.73
CA THR A 6 10.72 27.01 -44.73
C THR A 6 10.90 27.91 -43.51
N ILE A 7 10.81 27.39 -42.27
CA ILE A 7 11.54 27.97 -41.12
C ILE A 7 11.91 26.91 -40.08
N GLU A 8 13.22 26.72 -39.93
CA GLU A 8 13.96 26.14 -38.81
C GLU A 8 13.79 27.00 -37.55
N THR A 9 13.52 26.42 -36.37
CA THR A 9 13.90 27.04 -35.08
C THR A 9 14.07 25.97 -33.99
N THR A 10 15.33 25.56 -33.83
CA THR A 10 16.09 25.50 -32.56
C THR A 10 15.34 25.12 -31.27
N ALA A 11 15.69 23.96 -30.73
CA ALA A 11 15.45 23.61 -29.34
C ALA A 11 16.14 24.62 -28.38
N PRO A 12 15.54 24.95 -27.23
CA PRO A 12 16.30 25.13 -26.02
C PRO A 12 16.39 23.78 -25.31
N HIS A 13 17.59 23.24 -25.38
CA HIS A 13 18.16 22.26 -24.49
C HIS A 13 17.88 22.67 -23.03
N SER A 14 16.76 22.23 -22.46
CA SER A 14 16.59 22.23 -21.00
C SER A 14 17.33 20.99 -20.51
N SER A 15 18.61 21.18 -20.20
CA SER A 15 19.40 20.25 -19.40
C SER A 15 18.75 20.15 -18.01
N GLN A 16 17.69 19.35 -17.91
CA GLN A 16 17.18 18.90 -16.64
C GLN A 16 18.12 17.81 -16.14
N PRO A 17 18.57 17.90 -14.87
CA PRO A 17 19.48 16.90 -14.32
C PRO A 17 18.81 15.53 -14.46
N ALA A 18 19.56 14.56 -14.98
CA ALA A 18 19.16 13.17 -15.06
C ALA A 18 18.83 12.67 -13.65
N SER A 19 17.58 12.89 -13.23
CA SER A 19 17.07 12.35 -11.99
C SER A 19 17.01 10.85 -12.18
N ILE A 20 17.65 10.16 -11.25
CA ILE A 20 17.70 8.71 -11.08
C ILE A 20 16.30 8.20 -10.70
N TYR A 21 15.28 8.50 -11.51
CA TYR A 21 13.97 7.87 -11.45
C TYR A 21 14.13 6.51 -12.12
N PHE A 22 14.65 5.54 -11.36
CA PHE A 22 14.54 4.13 -11.69
C PHE A 22 13.09 3.78 -12.01
N ASN A 23 12.69 3.81 -13.28
CA ASN A 23 11.58 3.06 -13.87
C ASN A 23 10.43 2.67 -12.90
N SER A 24 9.83 3.64 -12.21
CA SER A 24 9.15 3.44 -10.92
C SER A 24 7.63 3.45 -11.02
N GLN A 25 7.04 2.72 -11.96
CA GLN A 25 5.59 2.45 -11.87
C GLN A 25 5.35 1.38 -10.79
N PRO A 26 4.35 1.55 -9.91
CA PRO A 26 3.96 0.52 -8.97
C PRO A 26 3.61 -0.77 -9.73
N ARG A 27 4.11 -1.91 -9.25
CA ARG A 27 3.78 -3.21 -9.85
C ARG A 27 2.43 -3.65 -9.32
N HIS A 28 1.47 -3.84 -10.22
CA HIS A 28 0.13 -4.30 -9.89
C HIS A 28 -0.02 -5.79 -10.19
N PHE A 29 -0.53 -6.53 -9.22
CA PHE A 29 -0.82 -7.96 -9.34
C PHE A 29 -2.26 -8.21 -8.92
N TYR A 30 -2.94 -9.10 -9.63
CA TYR A 30 -4.30 -9.52 -9.34
C TYR A 30 -4.34 -11.03 -9.18
N VAL A 31 -5.12 -11.49 -8.21
CA VAL A 31 -5.36 -12.91 -7.98
C VAL A 31 -6.85 -13.13 -8.15
N ALA A 32 -7.22 -14.03 -9.07
CA ALA A 32 -8.60 -14.46 -9.22
C ALA A 32 -8.99 -15.30 -8.00
N VAL A 33 -10.09 -14.92 -7.35
CA VAL A 33 -10.65 -15.65 -6.22
C VAL A 33 -12.04 -16.12 -6.65
N ASP A 34 -12.30 -17.42 -6.54
CA ASP A 34 -13.55 -18.03 -7.01
C ASP A 34 -14.78 -17.52 -6.24
N ARG A 35 -14.72 -17.60 -4.90
CA ARG A 35 -15.80 -17.18 -4.00
C ARG A 35 -15.30 -16.24 -2.92
N LEU A 36 -16.18 -15.37 -2.41
CA LEU A 36 -15.84 -14.41 -1.35
C LEU A 36 -15.23 -15.08 -0.11
N GLN A 37 -15.71 -16.28 0.25
CA GLN A 37 -15.16 -17.09 1.34
C GLN A 37 -13.66 -17.42 1.17
N PHE A 38 -13.21 -17.64 -0.07
CA PHE A 38 -11.80 -17.92 -0.37
C PHE A 38 -10.95 -16.63 -0.44
N LYS A 39 -11.57 -15.44 -0.50
CA LYS A 39 -10.86 -14.15 -0.52
C LYS A 39 -10.09 -13.97 0.79
N MET A 40 -10.74 -14.29 1.91
CA MET A 40 -10.12 -14.22 3.23
C MET A 40 -9.00 -15.25 3.39
N GLU A 41 -9.22 -16.50 2.99
CA GLU A 41 -8.20 -17.55 3.06
C GLU A 41 -6.98 -17.21 2.20
N THR A 42 -7.22 -16.70 0.99
CA THR A 42 -6.15 -16.26 0.07
C THR A 42 -5.38 -15.08 0.65
N LEU A 43 -6.08 -14.08 1.21
CA LEU A 43 -5.44 -12.91 1.84
C LEU A 43 -4.55 -13.33 3.02
N VAL A 44 -5.07 -14.18 3.92
CA VAL A 44 -4.31 -14.71 5.06
C VAL A 44 -3.12 -15.52 4.58
N GLY A 45 -3.27 -16.33 3.52
CA GLY A 45 -2.17 -17.06 2.89
C GLY A 45 -1.08 -16.13 2.34
N LEU A 46 -1.46 -15.10 1.60
CA LEU A 46 -0.54 -14.10 1.04
C LEU A 46 0.19 -13.33 2.15
N LEU A 47 -0.53 -12.88 3.18
CA LEU A 47 0.04 -12.22 4.35
C LEU A 47 0.94 -13.16 5.13
N GLY A 48 0.61 -14.44 5.24
CA GLY A 48 1.44 -15.45 5.90
C GLY A 48 2.76 -15.69 5.17
N VAL A 49 2.78 -15.62 3.84
CA VAL A 49 4.01 -15.74 3.03
C VAL A 49 4.80 -14.43 3.04
N ALA A 50 4.13 -13.29 2.87
CA ALA A 50 4.76 -11.97 2.84
C ALA A 50 5.27 -11.54 4.23
N GLY A 51 4.54 -11.90 5.29
CA GLY A 51 4.91 -11.68 6.69
C GLY A 51 6.12 -12.50 7.15
N ARG A 52 6.63 -13.42 6.32
CA ARG A 52 7.94 -14.08 6.53
C ARG A 52 9.12 -13.29 5.94
N ARG A 53 8.89 -12.18 5.23
CA ARG A 53 9.93 -11.37 4.54
C ARG A 53 10.39 -10.17 5.35
N HIS A 54 11.53 -10.28 6.05
CA HIS A 54 11.94 -9.31 7.07
C HIS A 54 11.86 -7.87 6.57
N GLY A 55 11.08 -7.05 7.29
CA GLY A 55 11.05 -5.62 7.13
C GLY A 55 10.24 -5.02 6.00
N LEU A 56 9.22 -5.73 5.54
CA LEU A 56 8.26 -5.16 4.61
C LEU A 56 7.04 -4.59 5.37
N PRO A 57 6.86 -3.26 5.44
CA PRO A 57 5.59 -2.69 5.88
C PRO A 57 4.51 -3.02 4.84
N MET A 58 3.38 -3.55 5.28
CA MET A 58 2.26 -3.89 4.40
C MET A 58 1.01 -3.12 4.78
N VAL A 59 0.21 -2.76 3.78
CA VAL A 59 -1.06 -2.08 3.95
C VAL A 59 -2.16 -2.87 3.26
N VAL A 60 -3.27 -3.08 3.96
CA VAL A 60 -4.45 -3.77 3.44
C VAL A 60 -5.64 -2.82 3.51
N CYS A 61 -6.27 -2.54 2.38
CA CYS A 61 -7.43 -1.66 2.32
C CYS A 61 -8.73 -2.47 2.22
N CYS A 62 -9.71 -2.12 3.05
CA CYS A 62 -11.06 -2.72 3.04
C CYS A 62 -12.11 -1.67 2.70
N SER A 63 -13.22 -2.10 2.09
CA SER A 63 -14.29 -1.19 1.63
C SER A 63 -15.34 -0.92 2.70
N SER A 64 -15.45 -1.77 3.73
CA SER A 64 -16.33 -1.60 4.89
C SER A 64 -15.60 -1.80 6.22
N ARG A 65 -16.18 -1.28 7.31
CA ARG A 65 -15.71 -1.57 8.68
C ARG A 65 -15.85 -3.05 9.01
N ASP A 66 -16.96 -3.67 8.63
CA ASP A 66 -17.20 -5.09 8.90
C ASP A 66 -16.19 -6.00 8.20
N GLU A 67 -15.79 -5.66 6.97
CA GLU A 67 -14.72 -6.35 6.25
C GLU A 67 -13.38 -6.18 6.97
N LEU A 68 -13.06 -4.96 7.41
CA LEU A 68 -11.84 -4.69 8.16
C LEU A 68 -11.78 -5.50 9.47
N ASP A 69 -12.86 -5.53 10.24
CA ASP A 69 -12.93 -6.25 11.51
C ASP A 69 -12.78 -7.76 11.29
N ALA A 70 -13.39 -8.31 10.24
CA ALA A 70 -13.20 -9.71 9.86
C ALA A 70 -11.75 -10.01 9.47
N VAL A 71 -11.08 -9.10 8.75
CA VAL A 71 -9.65 -9.24 8.40
C VAL A 71 -8.78 -9.17 9.65
N CYS A 72 -9.03 -8.23 10.56
CA CYS A 72 -8.29 -8.11 11.82
C CYS A 72 -8.46 -9.37 12.68
N ALA A 73 -9.67 -9.93 12.77
CA ALA A 73 -9.94 -11.18 13.48
C ALA A 73 -9.25 -12.39 12.83
N ALA A 74 -9.17 -12.43 11.49
CA ALA A 74 -8.49 -13.52 10.79
C ALA A 74 -6.97 -13.46 10.97
N VAL A 75 -6.38 -12.27 10.91
CA VAL A 75 -4.92 -12.06 10.98
C VAL A 75 -4.40 -12.04 12.41
N SER A 76 -5.22 -11.76 13.42
CA SER A 76 -4.81 -11.90 14.82
C SER A 76 -4.35 -13.32 15.18
N ASN A 77 -4.78 -14.33 14.40
CA ASN A 77 -4.33 -15.72 14.52
C ASN A 77 -2.93 -15.98 13.94
N LEU A 78 -2.31 -15.02 13.26
CA LEU A 78 -0.98 -15.19 12.65
C LEU A 78 0.14 -14.83 13.63
N PRO A 79 1.02 -15.78 14.01
CA PRO A 79 2.01 -15.59 15.08
C PRO A 79 3.17 -14.64 14.72
N HIS A 80 3.23 -14.16 13.47
CA HIS A 80 4.37 -13.40 12.94
C HIS A 80 3.96 -12.01 12.43
N ILE A 81 2.73 -11.58 12.70
CA ILE A 81 2.21 -10.32 12.18
C ILE A 81 1.67 -9.48 13.33
N SER A 82 2.16 -8.25 13.46
CA SER A 82 1.48 -7.22 14.26
C SER A 82 0.53 -6.46 13.35
N ALA A 83 -0.72 -6.33 13.78
CA ALA A 83 -1.79 -5.65 13.07
C ALA A 83 -2.18 -4.35 13.79
N ALA A 84 -2.48 -3.30 13.03
CA ALA A 84 -3.19 -2.14 13.52
C ALA A 84 -4.34 -1.81 12.57
N SER A 85 -5.55 -1.58 13.09
CA SER A 85 -6.70 -1.11 12.33
C SER A 85 -6.75 0.42 12.32
N LEU A 86 -7.05 0.98 11.15
CA LEU A 86 -7.26 2.39 10.93
C LEU A 86 -8.68 2.58 10.38
N TYR A 87 -9.57 3.14 11.18
CA TYR A 87 -10.93 3.46 10.77
C TYR A 87 -11.04 4.94 10.37
N SER A 88 -11.97 5.26 9.47
CA SER A 88 -12.18 6.61 8.96
C SER A 88 -12.72 7.59 10.00
N ASP A 89 -13.46 7.09 10.99
CA ASP A 89 -14.07 7.86 12.08
C ASP A 89 -13.14 8.11 13.27
N LEU A 90 -11.92 7.56 13.23
CA LEU A 90 -10.90 7.87 14.24
C LEU A 90 -10.54 9.36 14.19
N SER A 91 -10.34 9.93 15.38
CA SER A 91 -9.86 11.30 15.50
C SER A 91 -8.50 11.48 14.79
N GLU A 92 -8.19 12.70 14.37
CA GLU A 92 -6.93 12.99 13.67
C GLU A 92 -5.70 12.58 14.50
N SER A 93 -5.74 12.82 15.82
CA SER A 93 -4.68 12.42 16.75
C SER A 93 -4.49 10.90 16.79
N GLU A 94 -5.57 10.11 16.78
CA GLU A 94 -5.49 8.65 16.73
C GLU A 94 -4.92 8.14 15.42
N ARG A 95 -5.37 8.72 14.29
CA ARG A 95 -4.85 8.37 12.95
C ARG A 95 -3.34 8.65 12.85
N ILE A 96 -2.90 9.82 13.32
CA ILE A 96 -1.48 10.18 13.36
C ILE A 96 -0.71 9.20 14.24
N LEU A 97 -1.19 8.90 15.44
CA LEU A 97 -0.52 7.97 16.36
C LEU A 97 -0.34 6.58 15.74
N ILE A 98 -1.35 6.06 15.04
CA ILE A 98 -1.28 4.76 14.37
C ILE A 98 -0.26 4.79 13.23
N LEU A 99 -0.25 5.86 12.43
CA LEU A 99 0.70 6.03 11.33
C LEU A 99 2.13 6.26 11.82
N GLU A 100 2.33 7.03 12.88
CA GLU A 100 3.64 7.22 13.51
C GLU A 100 4.17 5.92 14.07
N LYS A 101 3.34 5.16 14.77
CA LYS A 101 3.66 3.80 15.20
C LYS A 101 4.06 2.96 13.99
N PHE A 102 3.28 2.95 12.91
CA PHE A 102 3.61 2.18 11.70
C PHE A 102 4.95 2.59 11.06
N ARG A 103 5.25 3.90 11.02
CA ARG A 103 6.50 4.46 10.48
C ARG A 103 7.70 4.27 11.38
N CYS A 104 7.49 4.19 12.69
CA CYS A 104 8.54 4.00 13.67
C CYS A 104 9.05 2.56 13.58
N LEU A 105 10.18 2.40 12.89
CA LEU A 105 10.98 1.18 12.88
C LEU A 105 11.66 1.07 14.25
N PRO A 106 11.31 0.09 15.11
CA PRO A 106 12.08 -0.13 16.32
C PRO A 106 13.46 -0.64 15.91
N SER A 107 14.49 0.08 16.37
CA SER A 107 15.91 -0.20 16.07
C SER A 107 16.42 -1.55 16.60
N THR A 108 15.61 -2.35 17.29
CA THR A 108 16.03 -3.66 17.79
C THR A 108 14.85 -4.64 17.89
N SER A 109 14.93 -5.71 17.10
CA SER A 109 14.53 -7.09 17.44
C SER A 109 13.09 -7.61 17.28
N CYS A 110 12.06 -6.82 16.94
CA CYS A 110 10.73 -7.40 16.64
C CYS A 110 10.08 -6.68 15.44
N PHE A 111 10.07 -7.35 14.28
CA PHE A 111 10.13 -6.68 12.97
C PHE A 111 8.96 -6.99 12.03
N TRP A 112 7.69 -6.80 12.41
CA TRP A 112 6.56 -7.03 11.48
C TRP A 112 5.34 -6.16 11.78
N ARG A 113 4.96 -5.24 10.88
CA ARG A 113 3.74 -4.42 10.98
C ARG A 113 2.93 -4.47 9.69
N VAL A 114 1.69 -4.90 9.79
CA VAL A 114 0.66 -4.73 8.76
C VAL A 114 -0.35 -3.72 9.28
N THR A 115 -0.57 -2.64 8.54
CA THR A 115 -1.63 -1.67 8.86
C THR A 115 -2.81 -1.93 7.95
N TYR A 116 -3.97 -2.17 8.55
CA TYR A 116 -5.20 -2.34 7.83
C TYR A 116 -5.95 -1.01 7.83
N ILE A 117 -6.34 -0.55 6.65
CA ILE A 117 -7.02 0.72 6.44
C ILE A 117 -8.43 0.44 5.99
N CYS A 118 -9.41 0.94 6.74
CA CYS A 118 -10.75 1.09 6.24
C CYS A 118 -10.75 2.32 5.33
N THR A 119 -11.02 2.15 4.05
CA THR A 119 -11.16 3.29 3.13
C THR A 119 -12.62 3.66 2.92
N CYS A 120 -13.51 3.42 3.89
CA CYS A 120 -14.85 3.99 3.85
C CYS A 120 -14.73 5.51 3.92
N PHE A 121 -14.57 6.14 2.76
CA PHE A 121 -15.13 7.45 2.50
C PHE A 121 -16.59 7.16 2.13
N ASP A 122 -17.49 7.31 3.09
CA ASP A 122 -18.84 7.76 2.79
C ASP A 122 -18.93 9.21 3.27
#